data_AF-A0A528A1A3-F1
#
_entry.id   AF-A0A528A1A3-F1
#
_cell.length_a   1.000
_cell.length_b   1.000
_cell.length_c   1.000
_cell.angle_alpha   90.00
_cell.angle_beta   90.00
_cell.angle_gamma   90.00
#
_symmetry.space_group_name_H-M   'P 1'
#
loop_
_entity.id
_entity.type
_entity.pdbx_description
1 polymer ?
#
loop_
_entity_poly.entity_id
_entity_poly.type
_entity_poly.pdbx_seq_one_letter_code
_entity_poly.pdbx_strand_id
1 'polypeptide(L)' 'MSHGLDGEAFQGLGRLCADAAENCVISAPDCVGMERIEARLHGSAFDLHRHDTYAIGVTLHGVQT' A
#
# COMPACT_ATOMS: atom_id res chain seq x y z
N MET A 1 -28.95 4.84 3.23
CA MET A 1 -28.36 4.51 4.55
C MET A 1 -26.88 4.24 4.35
N SER A 2 -26.07 5.30 4.31
CA SER A 2 -24.61 5.17 4.31
C SER A 2 -24.19 4.81 5.74
N HIS A 3 -23.80 3.56 5.98
CA HIS A 3 -23.04 3.25 7.19
C HIS A 3 -21.77 4.10 7.10
N GLY A 4 -21.67 5.12 7.95
CA GLY A 4 -20.39 5.78 8.19
C GLY A 4 -19.45 4.69 8.65
N LEU A 5 -18.35 4.49 7.92
CA LEU A 5 -17.27 3.66 8.42
C LEU A 5 -16.68 4.44 9.58
N ASP A 6 -17.21 4.18 10.76
CA ASP A 6 -16.85 4.84 12.01
C ASP A 6 -15.32 4.81 12.18
N GLY A 7 -14.74 5.84 12.79
CA GLY A 7 -13.29 6.06 12.87
C GLY A 7 -12.46 4.86 13.39
N GLU A 8 -13.12 3.88 14.02
CA GLU A 8 -12.60 2.55 14.36
C GLU A 8 -12.02 1.80 13.14
N ALA A 9 -12.64 1.91 11.95
CA ALA A 9 -12.16 1.24 10.73
C ALA A 9 -10.76 1.72 10.29
N PHE A 10 -10.35 2.91 10.74
CA PHE A 10 -9.04 3.49 10.45
C PHE A 10 -8.05 3.33 11.61
N GLN A 11 -8.47 2.79 12.75
CA GLN A 11 -7.55 2.50 13.86
C GLN A 11 -6.60 1.35 13.47
N GLY A 12 -5.30 1.58 13.64
CA GLY A 12 -4.26 0.63 13.23
C GLY A 12 -3.82 0.74 11.77
N LEU A 13 -4.49 1.55 10.93
CA LEU A 13 -3.94 1.88 9.61
C LEU A 13 -2.82 2.91 9.76
N GLY A 14 -1.58 2.46 9.60
CA GLY A 14 -0.43 3.35 9.55
C GLY A 14 -0.57 4.38 8.44
N ARG A 15 -0.54 5.68 8.78
CA ARG A 15 -0.45 6.76 7.79
C ARG A 15 1.00 6.92 7.33
N LEU A 16 1.51 5.92 6.62
CA LEU A 16 2.88 5.94 6.11
C LEU A 16 3.08 7.05 5.08
N CYS A 17 2.04 7.38 4.29
CA CYS A 17 2.07 8.41 3.24
C CYS A 17 2.04 9.87 3.74
N ALA A 18 2.58 10.16 4.93
CA ALA A 18 2.65 11.54 5.44
C ALA A 18 3.57 12.42 4.56
N ASP A 19 4.64 11.83 4.03
CA ASP A 19 5.45 12.40 2.95
C ASP A 19 5.33 11.51 1.70
N ALA A 20 4.69 12.04 0.65
CA ALA A 20 4.48 11.33 -0.60
C ALA A 20 5.79 11.09 -1.39
N ALA A 21 6.87 11.78 -1.05
CA ALA A 21 8.19 11.51 -1.62
C ALA A 21 8.77 10.19 -1.09
N GLU A 22 8.51 9.87 0.18
CA GLU A 22 9.06 8.69 0.85
C GLU A 22 8.11 7.49 0.83
N ASN A 23 6.80 7.74 0.98
CA ASN A 23 5.76 6.72 1.08
C ASN A 23 4.61 7.07 0.14
N CYS A 24 4.44 6.30 -0.94
CA CYS A 24 3.33 6.50 -1.86
C CYS A 24 2.99 5.24 -2.64
N VAL A 25 1.77 5.20 -3.17
CA VAL A 25 1.31 4.20 -4.13
C VAL A 25 0.84 4.94 -5.37
N ILE A 26 1.45 4.62 -6.51
CA ILE A 26 1.15 5.24 -7.80
C ILE A 26 0.55 4.16 -8.69
N SER A 27 -0.72 4.30 -9.02
CA SER A 27 -1.39 3.39 -9.95
C SER A 27 -0.94 3.64 -11.38
N ALA A 28 -0.65 2.56 -12.10
CA ALA A 28 -0.49 2.62 -13.55
C ALA A 28 -1.85 2.84 -14.23
N PRO A 29 -1.85 3.31 -15.49
CA PRO A 29 -3.08 3.31 -16.29
C PRO A 29 -3.69 1.91 -16.38
N ASP A 30 -5.02 1.87 -16.47
CA ASP A 30 -5.80 0.64 -16.51
C ASP A 30 -5.28 -0.33 -17.57
N CYS A 31 -5.11 -1.59 -17.16
CA CYS A 31 -4.79 -2.69 -18.04
C CYS A 31 -5.82 -3.79 -17.83
N VAL A 32 -6.40 -4.30 -18.91
CA VAL A 32 -7.45 -5.32 -18.82
C VAL A 32 -6.91 -6.55 -18.11
N GLY A 33 -7.51 -6.87 -16.96
CA GLY A 33 -7.19 -8.05 -16.17
C GLY A 33 -5.94 -7.94 -15.29
N MET A 34 -5.27 -6.77 -15.21
CA MET A 34 -4.14 -6.57 -14.32
C MET A 34 -4.09 -5.14 -13.77
N GLU A 35 -4.05 -5.04 -12.44
CA GLU A 35 -3.69 -3.81 -11.75
C GLU A 35 -2.17 -3.76 -11.56
N ARG A 36 -1.57 -2.61 -11.86
CA ARG A 36 -0.14 -2.37 -11.62
C ARG A 36 0.03 -1.11 -10.80
N ILE A 37 0.96 -1.16 -9.86
CA ILE A 37 1.31 -0.04 -9.00
C ILE A 37 2.83 0.08 -8.87
N GLU A 38 3.32 1.29 -8.67
CA GLU A 38 4.62 1.56 -8.03
C GLU A 38 4.36 1.89 -6.57
N ALA A 39 4.98 1.16 -5.65
CA ALA A 39 4.91 1.43 -4.22
C ALA A 39 6.28 1.89 -3.71
N ARG A 40 6.31 3.02 -3.02
CA ARG A 40 7.46 3.52 -2.26
C ARG A 40 7.17 3.35 -0.80
N LEU A 41 8.12 2.73 -0.10
CA LEU A 41 8.00 2.38 1.30
C LEU A 41 9.29 2.83 2.00
N HIS A 42 9.15 3.52 3.12
CA HIS A 42 10.25 3.92 3.97
C HIS A 42 10.04 3.40 5.40
N GLY A 43 11.10 2.83 5.99
CA GLY A 43 11.05 2.24 7.33
C GLY A 43 10.41 0.84 7.35
N SER A 44 9.88 0.45 8.52
CA SER A 44 9.22 -0.86 8.71
C SER A 44 7.83 -0.84 8.07
N ALA A 45 7.78 -1.20 6.79
CA ALA A 45 6.53 -1.23 6.02
C ALA A 45 5.82 -2.60 6.04
N PHE A 46 6.42 -3.60 6.70
CA PHE A 46 5.88 -4.94 6.78
C PHE A 46 5.95 -5.46 8.22
N ASP A 47 4.81 -5.95 8.71
CA ASP A 47 4.71 -6.81 9.88
C ASP A 47 4.08 -8.14 9.43
N LEU A 48 4.25 -9.23 10.18
CA LEU A 48 3.67 -10.52 9.81
C LEU A 48 2.12 -10.47 9.82
N HIS A 49 1.50 -10.66 8.65
CA HIS A 49 0.05 -10.74 8.49
C HIS A 49 -0.34 -11.69 7.35
N ARG A 50 -1.65 -11.97 7.19
CA ARG A 50 -2.17 -12.76 6.07
C ARG A 50 -2.69 -11.85 4.97
N HIS A 51 -2.44 -12.24 3.72
CA HIS A 51 -3.01 -11.61 2.53
C HIS A 51 -4.19 -12.43 1.99
N ASP A 52 -5.27 -11.75 1.65
CA ASP A 52 -6.37 -12.28 0.83
C ASP A 52 -6.06 -12.15 -0.68
N THR A 53 -5.25 -11.16 -1.03
CA THR A 53 -4.79 -10.84 -2.39
C THR A 53 -3.26 -10.80 -2.43
N TYR A 54 -2.67 -11.47 -3.42
CA TYR A 54 -1.22 -11.51 -3.59
C TYR A 54 -0.76 -10.57 -4.71
N ALA A 55 0.32 -9.86 -4.48
CA ALA A 55 1.04 -9.08 -5.48
C ALA A 55 2.40 -9.73 -5.77
N ILE A 56 2.86 -9.62 -7.01
CA ILE A 56 4.21 -10.00 -7.43
C ILE A 56 4.89 -8.73 -7.93
N GLY A 57 6.10 -8.46 -7.46
CA GLY A 57 6.82 -7.24 -7.80
C GLY A 57 8.33 -7.44 -7.81
N VAL A 58 9.02 -6.40 -8.28
CA VAL A 58 10.48 -6.30 -8.26
C VAL A 58 10.88 -5.02 -7.56
N THR A 59 11.97 -5.05 -6.80
CA THR A 59 12.51 -3.85 -6.16
C THR A 59 13.19 -2.98 -7.21
N LEU A 60 12.64 -1.79 -7.48
CA LEU A 60 13.22 -0.84 -8.43
C LEU A 60 14.42 -0.08 -7.83
N HIS A 61 14.32 0.27 -6.54
CA HIS A 61 15.33 1.00 -5.79
C HIS A 61 15.32 0.58 -4.30
N GLY A 62 16.47 0.68 -3.64
CA GLY A 62 16.61 0.37 -2.21
C GLY A 62 16.81 -1.13 -1.92
N VAL A 63 16.63 -1.50 -0.65
CA VAL A 63 16.74 -2.89 -0.16
C VAL A 63 15.48 -3.20 0.63
N GLN A 64 14.88 -4.36 0.37
CA GLN A 64 13.84 -4.92 1.22
C GLN A 64 14.52 -5.92 2.16
N THR A 65 14.55 -5.60 3.46
CA THR A 65 15.15 -6.44 4.51
C THR A 65 14.09 -7.05 5.39
#